data_AF-A0A0A8LDT9-F1
#
_entry.id   AF-A0A0A8LDT9-F1
#
_cell.length_a   1.000
_cell.length_b   1.000
_cell.length_c   1.000
_cell.angle_alpha   90.00
_cell.angle_beta   90.00
_cell.angle_gamma   90.00
#
_symmetry.space_group_name_H-M   'P 1'
#
loop_
_entity.id
_entity.type
_entity.pdbx_description
1 polymer ?
#
loop_
_entity_poly.entity_id
_entity_poly.type
_entity_poly.pdbx_seq_one_letter_code
_entity_poly.pdbx_strand_id
1 'polypeptide(L)'
;MQDTTSTYKMQEVLELSVEGPLIEAPNFDDKHAGECQFDISSESSGDSYNKIPVPDGGYGWVVVFSSFLLNFCTSGASYGYGVFLSYYMDSGKYVTGGTLDYAAIGGLGFGVGLLLSPLYNYILIKTSVKKLIILGVVIQNVAVLLAAFSTKLWQVYLTQGVFISVGMGAICFPNTTMVAPWFRKRRSLALEITVAGTGVGGIVFNLSIQRIIDTANASWALIAQCIISSVLSGVAVMLIRTRRKEVQENSDAPIMVFAWEVFRYPVVWLLILWVCFTMLGYVVQVYSLFSFTISLGYTSQQASVVSCVICVGIIIGRPLVGYASDKFGAVTTAAFCHLTVATLCYAMWIPCRNYATVIMFGLFEGM
;
A
#
# COMPACT_ATOMS: atom_id res chain seq x y z
N MET A 1 25.39 53.82 0.74
CA MET A 1 25.77 54.17 -0.64
C MET A 1 27.15 53.57 -0.89
N GLN A 2 27.16 52.35 -1.43
CA GLN A 2 28.27 51.47 -1.84
C GLN A 2 27.58 50.11 -2.06
N ASP A 3 27.78 49.32 -3.11
CA ASP A 3 28.91 49.21 -4.03
C ASP A 3 28.43 48.43 -5.27
N THR A 4 28.57 48.98 -6.49
CA THR A 4 28.15 48.35 -7.76
C THR A 4 29.33 47.78 -8.54
N THR A 5 30.43 47.43 -7.86
CA THR A 5 31.71 47.07 -8.51
C THR A 5 32.05 45.57 -8.43
N SER A 6 31.13 44.71 -7.96
CA SER A 6 31.37 43.27 -7.82
C SER A 6 30.85 42.41 -8.98
N THR A 7 30.08 42.96 -9.93
CA THR A 7 29.35 42.15 -10.92
C THR A 7 30.10 41.92 -12.23
N TYR A 8 31.22 42.60 -12.47
CA TYR A 8 31.95 42.50 -13.76
C TYR A 8 33.18 41.58 -13.74
N LYS A 9 33.58 41.04 -12.57
CA LYS A 9 34.79 40.21 -12.42
C LYS A 9 34.56 38.69 -12.48
N MET A 10 33.33 38.23 -12.72
CA MET A 10 32.97 36.80 -12.77
C MET A 10 32.69 36.25 -14.18
N GLN A 11 32.70 37.09 -15.22
CA GLN A 11 32.53 36.64 -16.62
C GLN A 11 33.86 36.31 -17.33
N GLU A 12 35.01 36.65 -16.75
CA GLU A 12 36.32 36.58 -17.43
C GLU A 12 37.07 35.24 -17.23
N VAL A 13 36.50 34.28 -16.48
CA VAL A 13 37.15 32.98 -16.20
C VAL A 13 36.67 31.86 -17.15
N LEU A 14 35.68 32.12 -18.01
CA LEU A 14 35.05 31.08 -18.86
C LEU A 14 35.55 31.01 -20.32
N GLU A 15 36.45 31.88 -20.78
CA GLU A 15 36.91 31.91 -22.18
C GLU A 15 38.35 31.41 -22.44
N LEU A 16 39.08 30.90 -21.44
CA LEU A 16 40.54 30.69 -21.55
C LEU A 16 41.01 29.22 -21.68
N SER A 17 40.27 28.33 -22.35
CA SER A 17 40.76 26.96 -22.61
C SER A 17 40.57 26.46 -24.05
N VAL A 18 40.71 27.36 -25.02
CA VAL A 18 40.72 27.04 -26.45
C VAL A 18 42.10 27.45 -27.02
N GLU A 19 42.79 26.49 -27.65
CA GLU A 19 43.91 26.56 -28.62
C GLU A 19 45.37 26.18 -28.21
N GLY A 20 45.83 25.07 -28.82
CA GLY A 20 47.19 24.89 -29.38
C GLY A 20 47.87 23.51 -29.12
N PRO A 21 48.70 22.92 -30.03
CA PRO A 21 48.82 23.10 -31.49
C PRO A 21 48.82 21.76 -32.32
N LEU A 22 48.73 21.93 -33.65
CA LEU A 22 48.65 20.96 -34.75
C LEU A 22 49.99 20.29 -35.11
N ILE A 23 49.96 19.02 -35.56
CA ILE A 23 51.01 18.40 -36.38
C ILE A 23 50.35 17.66 -37.57
N GLU A 24 50.79 18.01 -38.78
CA GLU A 24 50.30 17.58 -40.10
C GLU A 24 50.92 16.26 -40.62
N ALA A 25 50.20 15.62 -41.55
CA ALA A 25 50.40 14.27 -42.11
C ALA A 25 51.46 14.15 -43.23
N PRO A 26 51.74 12.92 -43.70
CA PRO A 26 51.69 12.72 -45.15
C PRO A 26 50.97 11.44 -45.62
N ASN A 27 50.10 11.65 -46.62
CA ASN A 27 49.65 10.83 -47.76
C ASN A 27 50.21 9.40 -47.95
N PHE A 28 49.35 8.43 -48.26
CA PHE A 28 49.34 7.73 -49.58
C PHE A 28 48.20 6.69 -49.73
N ASP A 29 47.57 6.75 -50.90
CA ASP A 29 46.87 5.74 -51.73
C ASP A 29 45.51 5.10 -51.37
N ASP A 30 44.52 5.49 -52.20
CA ASP A 30 43.32 4.77 -52.59
C ASP A 30 43.63 3.38 -53.16
N LYS A 31 43.28 2.32 -52.43
CA LYS A 31 42.45 1.18 -52.90
C LYS A 31 42.38 0.09 -51.83
N HIS A 32 41.13 -0.30 -51.52
CA HIS A 32 40.66 -1.38 -50.63
C HIS A 32 40.40 -0.99 -49.16
N ALA A 33 39.14 -0.74 -48.81
CA ALA A 33 38.37 -1.51 -47.81
C ALA A 33 37.03 -0.81 -47.52
N GLY A 34 35.97 -1.61 -47.35
CA GLY A 34 34.59 -1.18 -47.23
C GLY A 34 34.28 -0.31 -46.01
N GLU A 35 33.44 0.68 -46.28
CA GLU A 35 32.61 1.55 -45.44
C GLU A 35 32.50 1.21 -43.95
N CYS A 36 33.00 2.13 -43.12
CA CYS A 36 32.58 2.33 -41.73
C CYS A 36 32.42 3.84 -41.53
N GLN A 37 31.23 4.36 -41.83
CA GLN A 37 30.87 5.75 -41.62
C GLN A 37 30.12 5.86 -40.28
N PHE A 38 30.75 6.52 -39.32
CA PHE A 38 30.20 6.80 -37.99
C PHE A 38 29.39 8.11 -38.09
N ASP A 39 28.12 8.00 -38.47
CA ASP A 39 27.20 9.13 -38.45
C ASP A 39 26.53 9.28 -37.08
N ILE A 40 26.66 10.49 -36.54
CA ILE A 40 26.06 10.95 -35.29
C ILE A 40 24.57 11.19 -35.57
N SER A 41 23.77 10.15 -35.38
CA SER A 41 22.33 10.29 -35.13
C SER A 41 22.06 9.99 -33.66
N SER A 42 21.32 10.91 -33.04
CA SER A 42 20.78 10.84 -31.70
C SER A 42 19.92 9.58 -31.49
N GLU A 43 20.53 8.45 -31.18
CA GLU A 43 19.83 7.30 -30.64
C GLU A 43 19.55 7.54 -29.16
N SER A 44 18.32 7.93 -28.89
CA SER A 44 17.69 7.84 -27.59
C SER A 44 17.93 6.46 -26.98
N SER A 45 18.76 6.39 -25.96
CA SER A 45 18.85 5.27 -25.01
C SER A 45 17.60 5.18 -24.10
N GLY A 46 16.41 5.43 -24.68
CA GLY A 46 15.10 5.47 -24.03
C GLY A 46 14.08 4.46 -24.57
N ASP A 47 14.43 3.57 -25.51
CA ASP A 47 13.42 2.81 -26.27
C ASP A 47 13.40 1.29 -26.09
N SER A 48 14.09 0.72 -25.09
CA SER A 48 13.90 -0.69 -24.72
C SER A 48 12.66 -0.89 -23.81
N TYR A 49 12.42 0.00 -22.85
CA TYR A 49 11.26 -0.09 -21.93
C TYR A 49 9.92 0.31 -22.55
N ASN A 50 9.92 0.91 -23.76
CA ASN A 50 8.72 1.39 -24.44
C ASN A 50 8.02 0.35 -25.33
N LYS A 51 8.58 -0.84 -25.51
CA LYS A 51 8.07 -1.84 -26.48
C LYS A 51 6.97 -2.76 -25.97
N ILE A 52 6.60 -2.72 -24.68
CA ILE A 52 5.48 -3.54 -24.18
C ILE A 52 4.17 -2.80 -24.46
N PRO A 53 3.30 -3.26 -25.37
CA PRO A 53 1.96 -2.73 -25.48
C PRO A 53 1.22 -3.06 -24.18
N VAL A 54 1.13 -2.06 -23.30
CA VAL A 54 0.27 -2.09 -22.12
C VAL A 54 -1.13 -1.75 -22.62
N PRO A 55 -2.08 -2.70 -22.66
CA PRO A 55 -3.46 -2.36 -22.94
C PRO A 55 -3.92 -1.57 -21.72
N ASP A 56 -4.02 -0.25 -21.84
CA ASP A 56 -4.64 0.63 -20.84
C ASP A 56 -6.17 0.33 -20.79
N GLY A 57 -6.56 -0.91 -20.45
CA GLY A 57 -7.93 -1.41 -20.50
C GLY A 57 -8.08 -2.92 -20.77
N GLY A 58 -9.31 -3.33 -21.08
CA GLY A 58 -9.67 -4.73 -21.35
C GLY A 58 -9.65 -5.61 -20.10
N TYR A 59 -8.94 -6.74 -20.16
CA TYR A 59 -8.85 -7.71 -19.05
C TYR A 59 -8.16 -7.12 -17.80
N GLY A 60 -7.43 -6.01 -17.92
CA GLY A 60 -6.85 -5.29 -16.77
C GLY A 60 -7.92 -4.89 -15.73
N TRP A 61 -9.13 -4.54 -16.15
CA TRP A 61 -10.24 -4.24 -15.24
C TRP A 61 -10.77 -5.47 -14.50
N VAL A 62 -10.73 -6.64 -15.12
CA VAL A 62 -11.08 -7.92 -14.46
C VAL A 62 -10.04 -8.25 -13.39
N VAL A 63 -8.76 -7.97 -13.66
CA VAL A 63 -7.68 -8.11 -12.67
C VAL A 63 -7.86 -7.11 -11.52
N VAL A 64 -8.21 -5.85 -11.80
CA VAL A 64 -8.56 -4.85 -10.77
C VAL A 64 -9.73 -5.33 -9.92
N PHE A 65 -10.80 -5.87 -10.52
CA PHE A 65 -11.94 -6.40 -9.78
C PHE A 65 -11.57 -7.62 -8.92
N SER A 66 -10.74 -8.53 -9.44
CA SER A 66 -10.21 -9.65 -8.65
C SER A 66 -9.38 -9.15 -7.47
N SER A 67 -8.51 -8.16 -7.70
CA SER A 67 -7.68 -7.56 -6.68
C SER A 67 -8.52 -6.79 -5.64
N PHE A 68 -9.60 -6.15 -6.09
CA PHE A 68 -10.59 -5.50 -5.23
C PHE A 68 -11.24 -6.52 -4.29
N LEU A 69 -11.67 -7.68 -4.79
CA LEU A 69 -12.24 -8.74 -3.97
C LEU A 69 -11.25 -9.30 -2.94
N LEU A 70 -9.96 -9.43 -3.31
CA LEU A 70 -8.93 -9.83 -2.34
C LEU A 70 -8.75 -8.79 -1.23
N ASN A 71 -8.71 -7.50 -1.58
CA ASN A 71 -8.58 -6.42 -0.59
C ASN A 71 -9.83 -6.32 0.30
N PHE A 72 -11.01 -6.52 -0.28
CA PHE A 72 -12.28 -6.63 0.43
C PHE A 72 -12.19 -7.70 1.53
N CYS A 73 -11.76 -8.91 1.19
CA CYS A 73 -11.69 -10.03 2.15
C CYS A 73 -10.57 -9.89 3.17
N THR A 74 -9.43 -9.34 2.76
CA THR A 74 -8.19 -9.38 3.55
C THR A 74 -8.11 -8.17 4.47
N SER A 75 -8.07 -6.97 3.90
CA SER A 75 -7.91 -5.73 4.66
C SER A 75 -9.24 -5.17 5.15
N GLY A 76 -10.34 -5.40 4.42
CA GLY A 76 -11.69 -5.08 4.91
C GLY A 76 -12.05 -5.86 6.19
N ALA A 77 -11.66 -7.12 6.27
CA ALA A 77 -11.78 -7.93 7.49
C ALA A 77 -11.06 -7.32 8.69
N SER A 78 -9.90 -6.69 8.49
CA SER A 78 -9.13 -6.04 9.55
C SER A 78 -9.87 -4.84 10.17
N TYR A 79 -10.68 -4.10 9.42
CA TYR A 79 -11.51 -3.03 9.98
C TYR A 79 -12.66 -3.55 10.87
N GLY A 80 -13.11 -4.80 10.65
CA GLY A 80 -14.05 -5.49 11.54
C GLY A 80 -13.44 -5.88 12.89
N TYR A 81 -12.11 -5.92 13.00
CA TYR A 81 -11.40 -6.30 14.23
C TYR A 81 -11.71 -5.37 15.41
N GLY A 82 -11.98 -4.08 15.16
CA GLY A 82 -12.34 -3.13 16.21
C GLY A 82 -13.58 -3.54 17.01
N VAL A 83 -14.56 -4.20 16.37
CA VAL A 83 -15.77 -4.71 17.04
C VAL A 83 -15.42 -5.92 17.92
N PHE A 84 -14.61 -6.84 17.42
CA PHE A 84 -14.10 -7.96 18.21
C PHE A 84 -13.30 -7.48 19.42
N LEU A 85 -12.48 -6.45 19.23
CA LEU A 85 -11.70 -5.82 20.30
C LEU A 85 -12.59 -5.29 21.42
N SER A 86 -13.64 -4.53 21.07
CA SER A 86 -14.62 -4.05 22.04
C SER A 86 -15.32 -5.19 22.77
N TYR A 87 -15.70 -6.25 22.05
CA TYR A 87 -16.34 -7.42 22.66
C TYR A 87 -15.39 -8.17 23.62
N TYR A 88 -14.11 -8.30 23.29
CA TYR A 88 -13.13 -8.94 24.19
C TYR A 88 -12.87 -8.13 25.46
N MET A 89 -12.92 -6.81 25.38
CA MET A 89 -12.81 -5.92 26.55
C MET A 89 -14.06 -5.98 27.44
N ASP A 90 -15.26 -5.98 26.84
CA ASP A 90 -16.53 -5.92 27.59
C ASP A 90 -16.94 -7.27 28.20
N SER A 91 -16.67 -8.37 27.48
CA SER A 91 -17.05 -9.71 27.94
C SER A 91 -16.17 -10.26 29.08
N GLY A 92 -15.05 -9.60 29.42
CA GLY A 92 -14.12 -10.05 30.46
C GLY A 92 -13.54 -11.46 30.22
N LYS A 93 -13.68 -12.00 29.00
CA LYS A 93 -13.32 -13.39 28.67
C LYS A 93 -11.86 -13.73 28.93
N TYR A 94 -10.99 -12.72 28.88
CA TYR A 94 -9.57 -12.83 29.20
C TYR A 94 -9.25 -11.95 30.41
N VAL A 95 -9.34 -12.55 31.61
CA VAL A 95 -9.15 -11.92 32.93
C VAL A 95 -7.77 -11.20 33.11
N THR A 96 -6.86 -11.35 32.14
CA THR A 96 -5.46 -10.92 32.23
C THR A 96 -5.03 -9.84 31.21
N GLY A 97 -5.89 -9.42 30.28
CA GLY A 97 -5.49 -8.51 29.19
C GLY A 97 -5.82 -7.04 29.46
N GLY A 98 -4.82 -6.18 29.60
CA GLY A 98 -4.99 -4.73 29.67
C GLY A 98 -5.15 -4.08 28.28
N THR A 99 -5.47 -2.78 28.23
CA THR A 99 -5.58 -2.02 26.96
C THR A 99 -4.29 -2.08 26.12
N LEU A 100 -3.13 -2.17 26.77
CA LEU A 100 -1.82 -2.34 26.14
C LEU A 100 -1.67 -3.67 25.41
N ASP A 101 -2.24 -4.74 25.94
CA ASP A 101 -2.19 -6.07 25.33
C ASP A 101 -2.94 -6.10 23.99
N TYR A 102 -4.11 -5.47 23.99
CA TYR A 102 -4.94 -5.34 22.80
C TYR A 102 -4.33 -4.44 21.73
N ALA A 103 -3.67 -3.34 22.13
CA ALA A 103 -2.88 -2.50 21.23
C ALA A 103 -1.66 -3.26 20.65
N ALA A 104 -1.04 -4.13 21.45
CA ALA A 104 0.07 -4.96 21.00
C ALA A 104 -0.36 -5.97 19.92
N ILE A 105 -1.59 -6.49 19.93
CA ILE A 105 -2.09 -7.36 18.83
C ILE A 105 -2.13 -6.58 17.51
N GLY A 106 -2.69 -5.36 17.52
CA GLY A 106 -2.73 -4.50 16.33
C GLY A 106 -1.34 -4.11 15.84
N GLY A 107 -0.44 -3.75 16.77
CA GLY A 107 0.94 -3.41 16.47
C GLY A 107 1.76 -4.58 15.92
N LEU A 108 1.63 -5.77 16.52
CA LEU A 108 2.23 -7.01 16.00
C LEU A 108 1.69 -7.34 14.61
N GLY A 109 0.40 -7.09 14.38
CA GLY A 109 -0.22 -7.30 13.08
C GLY A 109 0.48 -6.53 11.95
N PHE A 110 0.69 -5.23 12.13
CA PHE A 110 1.42 -4.42 11.14
C PHE A 110 2.93 -4.70 11.13
N GLY A 111 3.53 -4.91 12.31
CA GLY A 111 4.97 -5.16 12.46
C GLY A 111 5.42 -6.45 11.76
N VAL A 112 4.69 -7.56 11.92
CA VAL A 112 4.98 -8.82 11.25
C VAL A 112 4.80 -8.70 9.74
N GLY A 113 3.78 -7.98 9.29
CA GLY A 113 3.57 -7.71 7.86
C GLY A 113 4.75 -6.98 7.23
N LEU A 114 5.26 -5.94 7.91
CA LEU A 114 6.42 -5.16 7.48
C LEU A 114 7.72 -5.98 7.51
N LEU A 115 7.97 -6.76 8.57
CA LEU A 115 9.18 -7.59 8.70
C LEU A 115 9.27 -8.68 7.62
N LEU A 116 8.12 -9.23 7.21
CA LEU A 116 8.06 -10.28 6.19
C LEU A 116 8.05 -9.75 4.75
N SER A 117 7.96 -8.43 4.54
CA SER A 117 8.02 -7.77 3.22
C SER A 117 9.15 -8.27 2.29
N PRO A 118 10.43 -8.29 2.72
CA PRO A 118 11.51 -8.79 1.87
C PRO A 118 11.38 -10.29 1.57
N LEU A 119 10.85 -11.08 2.51
CA LEU A 119 10.62 -12.51 2.30
C LEU A 119 9.55 -12.74 1.23
N TYR A 120 8.45 -11.97 1.25
CA TYR A 120 7.43 -12.05 0.21
C TYR A 120 7.98 -11.66 -1.16
N ASN A 121 8.83 -10.63 -1.22
CA ASN A 121 9.48 -10.24 -2.47
C ASN A 121 10.36 -11.38 -3.03
N TYR A 122 11.18 -12.00 -2.18
CA TYR A 122 11.99 -13.17 -2.54
C TYR A 122 11.16 -14.35 -3.06
N ILE A 123 10.08 -14.70 -2.34
CA ILE A 123 9.20 -15.80 -2.73
C ILE A 123 8.49 -15.46 -4.06
N LEU A 124 8.07 -14.21 -4.23
CA LEU A 124 7.44 -13.74 -5.46
C LEU A 124 8.39 -13.86 -6.64
N ILE A 125 9.68 -13.59 -6.48
CA ILE A 125 10.70 -13.77 -7.52
C ILE A 125 10.81 -15.24 -7.94
N LYS A 126 10.86 -16.16 -6.97
CA LYS A 126 11.06 -17.60 -7.23
C LYS A 126 9.78 -18.36 -7.61
N THR A 127 8.61 -17.83 -7.27
CA THR A 127 7.33 -18.54 -7.35
C THR A 127 6.31 -17.77 -8.18
N SER A 128 5.32 -18.47 -8.74
CA SER A 128 4.20 -17.81 -9.40
C SER A 128 3.33 -17.01 -8.42
N VAL A 129 2.96 -15.78 -8.80
CA VAL A 129 2.07 -14.87 -8.06
C VAL A 129 0.81 -15.57 -7.55
N LYS A 130 0.15 -16.36 -8.40
CA LYS A 130 -1.07 -17.12 -8.04
C LYS A 130 -0.86 -18.07 -6.87
N LYS A 131 0.25 -18.80 -6.84
CA LYS A 131 0.53 -19.78 -5.78
C LYS A 131 0.75 -19.10 -4.43
N LEU A 132 1.42 -17.94 -4.44
CA LEU A 132 1.62 -17.15 -3.22
C LEU A 132 0.30 -16.61 -2.67
N ILE A 133 -0.59 -16.11 -3.53
CA ILE A 133 -1.93 -15.65 -3.11
C ILE A 133 -2.75 -16.81 -2.54
N ILE A 134 -2.77 -17.97 -3.20
CA ILE A 134 -3.48 -19.17 -2.68
C ILE A 134 -2.96 -19.56 -1.31
N LEU A 135 -1.63 -19.61 -1.14
CA LEU A 135 -1.01 -19.92 0.15
C LEU A 135 -1.42 -18.90 1.23
N GLY A 136 -1.37 -17.60 0.91
CA GLY A 136 -1.79 -16.54 1.83
C GLY A 136 -3.26 -16.65 2.24
N VAL A 137 -4.16 -16.93 1.29
CA VAL A 137 -5.60 -17.14 1.54
C VAL A 137 -5.83 -18.34 2.44
N VAL A 138 -5.13 -19.46 2.21
CA VAL A 138 -5.25 -20.64 3.07
C VAL A 138 -4.75 -20.34 4.49
N ILE A 139 -3.59 -19.71 4.62
CA ILE A 139 -3.02 -19.33 5.93
C ILE A 139 -3.99 -18.39 6.67
N GLN A 140 -4.53 -17.38 5.99
CA GLN A 140 -5.48 -16.44 6.60
C GLN A 140 -6.76 -17.13 7.06
N ASN A 141 -7.38 -17.98 6.24
CA ASN A 141 -8.61 -18.68 6.62
C ASN A 141 -8.38 -19.66 7.78
N VAL A 142 -7.26 -20.39 7.77
CA VAL A 142 -6.87 -21.27 8.90
C VAL A 142 -6.65 -20.46 10.17
N ALA A 143 -6.02 -19.28 10.07
CA ALA A 143 -5.80 -18.38 11.20
C ALA A 143 -7.12 -17.88 11.80
N VAL A 144 -8.07 -17.44 10.97
CA VAL A 144 -9.39 -16.98 11.41
C VAL A 144 -10.20 -18.13 12.03
N LEU A 145 -10.11 -19.34 11.46
CA LEU A 145 -10.78 -20.52 12.01
C LEU A 145 -10.18 -20.91 13.36
N LEU A 146 -8.85 -20.91 13.52
CA LEU A 146 -8.18 -21.14 14.79
C LEU A 146 -8.52 -20.07 15.83
N ALA A 147 -8.69 -18.81 15.40
CA ALA A 147 -9.13 -17.72 16.27
C ALA A 147 -10.53 -17.98 16.85
N ALA A 148 -11.44 -18.60 16.08
CA ALA A 148 -12.80 -18.92 16.54
C ALA A 148 -12.83 -19.92 17.71
N PHE A 149 -11.82 -20.80 17.82
CA PHE A 149 -11.68 -21.80 18.89
C PHE A 149 -10.68 -21.38 19.99
N SER A 150 -10.16 -20.15 19.92
CA SER A 150 -9.17 -19.69 20.89
C SER A 150 -9.82 -19.44 22.26
N THR A 151 -9.20 -19.98 23.30
CA THR A 151 -9.67 -19.90 24.69
C THR A 151 -8.71 -19.12 25.58
N LYS A 152 -7.48 -18.88 25.12
CA LYS A 152 -6.43 -18.15 25.87
C LYS A 152 -5.95 -16.94 25.08
N LEU A 153 -5.59 -15.86 25.78
CA LEU A 153 -5.15 -14.61 25.16
C LEU A 153 -3.92 -14.80 24.24
N TRP A 154 -2.94 -15.61 24.64
CA TRP A 154 -1.76 -15.91 23.82
C TRP A 154 -2.10 -16.60 22.48
N GLN A 155 -3.21 -17.34 22.41
CA GLN A 155 -3.67 -17.97 21.17
C GLN A 155 -4.23 -16.92 20.22
N VAL A 156 -4.90 -15.89 20.75
CA VAL A 156 -5.40 -14.74 19.98
C VAL A 156 -4.24 -13.92 19.43
N TYR A 157 -3.20 -13.68 20.24
CA TYR A 157 -1.97 -13.01 19.78
C TYR A 157 -1.33 -13.71 18.57
N LEU A 158 -1.18 -15.04 18.65
CA LEU A 158 -0.59 -15.79 17.55
C LEU A 158 -1.52 -15.82 16.34
N THR A 159 -2.79 -16.17 16.52
CA THR A 159 -3.73 -16.35 15.41
C THR A 159 -4.06 -15.01 14.74
N GLN A 160 -4.61 -14.05 15.49
CA GLN A 160 -5.09 -12.78 14.94
C GLN A 160 -3.99 -11.75 14.71
N GLY A 161 -2.92 -11.77 15.51
CA GLY A 161 -1.77 -10.89 15.31
C GLY A 161 -0.80 -11.43 14.26
N VAL A 162 -0.24 -12.62 14.47
CA VAL A 162 0.86 -13.13 13.63
C VAL A 162 0.35 -13.84 12.38
N PHE A 163 -0.48 -14.87 12.53
CA PHE A 163 -0.88 -15.73 11.39
C PHE A 163 -1.77 -14.99 10.39
N ILE A 164 -2.76 -14.20 10.86
CA ILE A 164 -3.58 -13.37 9.95
C ILE A 164 -2.70 -12.38 9.19
N SER A 165 -1.72 -11.74 9.84
CA SER A 165 -0.83 -10.81 9.16
C SER A 165 0.15 -11.46 8.20
N VAL A 166 0.60 -12.68 8.48
CA VAL A 166 1.40 -13.47 7.54
C VAL A 166 0.58 -13.75 6.27
N GLY A 167 -0.67 -14.20 6.45
CA GLY A 167 -1.60 -14.43 5.34
C GLY A 167 -1.90 -13.14 4.56
N MET A 168 -2.20 -12.05 5.26
CA MET A 168 -2.47 -10.73 4.66
C MET A 168 -1.27 -10.22 3.85
N GLY A 169 -0.05 -10.29 4.41
CA GLY A 169 1.16 -9.89 3.69
C GLY A 169 1.36 -10.71 2.41
N ALA A 170 1.22 -12.03 2.50
CA ALA A 170 1.32 -12.93 1.35
C ALA A 170 0.27 -12.65 0.26
N ILE A 171 -0.86 -12.01 0.57
CA ILE A 171 -1.89 -11.60 -0.40
C ILE A 171 -1.61 -10.19 -0.94
N CYS A 172 -1.37 -9.21 -0.07
CA CYS A 172 -1.27 -7.79 -0.43
C CYS A 172 -0.04 -7.48 -1.31
N PHE A 173 1.12 -8.10 -1.03
CA PHE A 173 2.35 -7.91 -1.80
C PHE A 173 2.23 -8.32 -3.28
N PRO A 174 1.83 -9.56 -3.60
CA PRO A 174 1.61 -9.95 -4.99
C PRO A 174 0.48 -9.16 -5.64
N ASN A 175 -0.54 -8.77 -4.87
CA ASN A 175 -1.69 -8.04 -5.39
C ASN A 175 -1.32 -6.69 -5.99
N THR A 176 -0.51 -5.87 -5.29
CA THR A 176 -0.05 -4.56 -5.80
C THR A 176 0.86 -4.72 -7.01
N THR A 177 1.74 -5.74 -7.00
CA THR A 177 2.66 -6.04 -8.11
C THR A 177 1.93 -6.54 -9.36
N MET A 178 0.75 -7.15 -9.21
CA MET A 178 0.01 -7.73 -10.31
C MET A 178 -0.80 -6.72 -11.11
N VAL A 179 -1.30 -5.66 -10.48
CA VAL A 179 -2.14 -4.62 -11.13
C VAL A 179 -1.28 -3.61 -11.90
N ALA A 180 -0.11 -3.25 -11.35
CA ALA A 180 0.75 -2.22 -11.92
C ALA A 180 1.16 -2.43 -13.41
N PRO A 181 1.41 -3.65 -13.91
CA PRO A 181 1.79 -3.87 -15.31
C PRO A 181 0.64 -3.77 -16.33
N TRP A 182 -0.62 -3.72 -15.88
CA TRP A 182 -1.78 -3.61 -16.77
C TRP A 182 -2.14 -2.18 -17.14
N PHE A 183 -1.60 -1.19 -16.45
CA PHE A 183 -1.94 0.21 -16.64
C PHE A 183 -0.67 1.06 -16.64
N ARG A 184 -0.50 1.88 -17.67
CA ARG A 184 0.59 2.85 -17.76
C ARG A 184 0.10 4.26 -17.47
N LYS A 185 -1.01 4.68 -18.10
CA LYS A 185 -1.56 6.04 -17.96
C LYS A 185 -2.49 6.21 -16.75
N ARG A 186 -3.10 5.12 -16.27
CA ARG A 186 -4.08 5.11 -15.16
C ARG A 186 -3.64 4.22 -14.01
N ARG A 187 -2.33 4.21 -13.75
CA ARG A 187 -1.70 3.24 -12.85
C ARG A 187 -2.12 3.49 -11.40
N SER A 188 -2.04 4.74 -10.92
CA SER A 188 -2.41 5.06 -9.55
C SER A 188 -3.91 4.91 -9.35
N LEU A 189 -4.74 5.30 -10.32
CA LEU A 189 -6.18 5.09 -10.27
C LEU A 189 -6.56 3.59 -10.17
N ALA A 190 -5.95 2.71 -10.96
CA ALA A 190 -6.24 1.28 -10.91
C ALA A 190 -5.81 0.61 -9.58
N LEU A 191 -4.66 1.04 -9.04
CA LEU A 191 -4.19 0.60 -7.72
C LEU A 191 -5.12 1.08 -6.60
N GLU A 192 -5.55 2.33 -6.64
CA GLU A 192 -6.41 2.87 -5.58
C GLU A 192 -7.85 2.35 -5.67
N ILE A 193 -8.40 2.09 -6.87
CA ILE A 193 -9.68 1.37 -7.00
C ILE A 193 -9.58 0.00 -6.34
N THR A 194 -8.48 -0.72 -6.55
CA THR A 194 -8.24 -2.01 -5.90
C THR A 194 -8.29 -1.89 -4.38
N VAL A 195 -7.67 -0.87 -3.80
CA VAL A 195 -7.65 -0.66 -2.34
C VAL A 195 -8.97 -0.08 -1.82
N ALA A 196 -9.78 0.59 -2.64
CA ALA A 196 -11.15 1.01 -2.27
C ALA A 196 -12.04 -0.18 -1.84
N GLY A 197 -11.71 -1.40 -2.28
CA GLY A 197 -12.36 -2.64 -1.81
C GLY A 197 -12.25 -2.86 -0.31
N THR A 198 -11.19 -2.33 0.33
CA THR A 198 -11.02 -2.41 1.78
C THR A 198 -12.11 -1.67 2.54
N GLY A 199 -12.57 -0.52 2.03
CA GLY A 199 -13.67 0.24 2.62
C GLY A 199 -15.01 -0.49 2.49
N VAL A 200 -15.33 -1.01 1.30
CA VAL A 200 -16.57 -1.78 1.11
C VAL A 200 -16.59 -3.02 2.00
N GLY A 201 -15.45 -3.73 2.08
CA GLY A 201 -15.28 -4.88 2.97
C GLY A 201 -15.44 -4.50 4.43
N GLY A 202 -14.81 -3.40 4.85
CA GLY A 202 -14.91 -2.89 6.22
C GLY A 202 -16.36 -2.64 6.64
N ILE A 203 -17.16 -1.96 5.82
CA ILE A 203 -18.58 -1.70 6.10
C ILE A 203 -19.36 -3.03 6.23
N VAL A 204 -19.22 -3.91 5.24
CA VAL A 204 -19.96 -5.18 5.22
C VAL A 204 -19.59 -6.06 6.41
N PHE A 205 -18.30 -6.22 6.70
CA PHE A 205 -17.84 -7.02 7.82
C PHE A 205 -18.23 -6.39 9.16
N ASN A 206 -18.05 -5.09 9.36
CA ASN A 206 -18.35 -4.44 10.64
C ASN A 206 -19.84 -4.57 11.01
N LEU A 207 -20.74 -4.28 10.08
CA LEU A 207 -22.20 -4.43 10.27
C LEU A 207 -22.62 -5.89 10.47
N SER A 208 -22.05 -6.81 9.68
CA SER A 208 -22.40 -8.24 9.75
C SER A 208 -21.91 -8.87 11.05
N ILE A 209 -20.66 -8.59 11.45
CA ILE A 209 -20.05 -9.11 12.67
C ILE A 209 -20.83 -8.63 13.89
N GLN A 210 -21.19 -7.35 13.95
CA GLN A 210 -21.96 -6.80 15.08
C GLN A 210 -23.29 -7.54 15.25
N ARG A 211 -24.09 -7.65 14.17
CA ARG A 211 -25.37 -8.38 14.17
C ARG A 211 -25.22 -9.85 14.60
N ILE A 212 -24.17 -10.52 14.14
CA ILE A 212 -23.91 -11.93 14.47
C ILE A 212 -23.48 -12.09 15.93
N ILE A 213 -22.69 -11.16 16.46
CA ILE A 213 -22.30 -11.15 17.88
C ILE A 213 -23.53 -10.99 18.77
N ASP A 214 -24.45 -10.08 18.42
CA ASP A 214 -25.66 -9.80 19.19
C ASP A 214 -26.62 -11.01 19.23
N THR A 215 -26.68 -11.80 18.15
CA THR A 215 -27.68 -12.88 18.01
C THR A 215 -27.12 -14.25 18.39
N ALA A 216 -25.84 -14.50 18.12
CA ALA A 216 -25.20 -15.80 18.30
C ALA A 216 -24.03 -15.69 19.28
N ASN A 217 -22.80 -15.57 18.76
CA ASN A 217 -21.55 -15.53 19.51
C ASN A 217 -20.40 -15.03 18.62
N ALA A 218 -19.34 -14.49 19.23
CA ALA A 218 -18.13 -14.05 18.51
C ALA A 218 -17.45 -15.16 17.69
N SER A 219 -17.46 -16.41 18.16
CA SER A 219 -16.91 -17.55 17.41
C SER A 219 -17.65 -17.79 16.09
N TRP A 220 -18.98 -17.63 16.08
CA TRP A 220 -19.78 -17.75 14.86
C TRP A 220 -19.52 -16.62 13.88
N ALA A 221 -19.27 -15.40 14.37
CA ALA A 221 -18.88 -14.27 13.52
C ALA A 221 -17.55 -14.53 12.80
N LEU A 222 -16.56 -15.11 13.49
CA LEU A 222 -15.27 -15.49 12.88
C LEU A 222 -15.42 -16.62 11.85
N ILE A 223 -16.28 -17.62 12.12
CA ILE A 223 -16.55 -18.70 11.16
C ILE A 223 -17.27 -18.15 9.92
N ALA A 224 -18.28 -17.30 10.09
CA ALA A 224 -18.98 -16.67 8.98
C ALA A 224 -18.04 -15.81 8.13
N GLN A 225 -17.15 -15.04 8.78
CA GLN A 225 -16.11 -14.27 8.10
C GLN A 225 -15.16 -15.19 7.30
N CYS A 226 -14.73 -16.32 7.86
CA CYS A 226 -13.89 -17.29 7.16
C CYS A 226 -14.57 -17.86 5.91
N ILE A 227 -15.87 -18.19 6.00
CA ILE A 227 -16.64 -18.71 4.86
C ILE A 227 -16.74 -17.66 3.74
N ILE A 228 -17.11 -16.42 4.10
CA ILE A 228 -17.25 -15.31 3.13
C ILE A 228 -15.89 -15.04 2.46
N SER A 229 -14.82 -14.90 3.25
CA SER A 229 -13.48 -14.65 2.74
C SER A 229 -12.97 -15.80 1.86
N SER A 230 -13.26 -17.05 2.21
CA SER A 230 -12.87 -18.22 1.42
C SER A 230 -13.55 -18.25 0.04
N VAL A 231 -14.87 -18.02 0.00
CA VAL A 231 -15.64 -18.05 -1.25
C VAL A 231 -15.20 -16.90 -2.17
N LEU A 232 -15.16 -15.68 -1.66
CA LEU A 232 -14.79 -14.50 -2.44
C LEU A 232 -13.32 -14.54 -2.88
N SER A 233 -12.41 -14.99 -2.02
CA SER A 233 -11.00 -15.16 -2.41
C SER A 233 -10.81 -16.28 -3.42
N GLY A 234 -11.60 -17.36 -3.32
CA GLY A 234 -11.61 -18.44 -4.32
C GLY A 234 -12.04 -17.95 -5.70
N VAL A 235 -13.12 -17.17 -5.77
CA VAL A 235 -13.57 -16.50 -6.99
C VAL A 235 -12.48 -15.57 -7.51
N ALA A 236 -11.91 -14.72 -6.65
CA ALA A 236 -10.83 -13.82 -7.05
C ALA A 236 -9.65 -14.58 -7.67
N VAL A 237 -9.15 -15.64 -7.01
CA VAL A 237 -8.03 -16.46 -7.53
C VAL A 237 -8.32 -17.06 -8.90
N MET A 238 -9.56 -17.46 -9.18
CA MET A 238 -9.97 -17.94 -10.50
C MET A 238 -9.89 -16.84 -11.58
N LEU A 239 -10.27 -15.61 -11.24
CA LEU A 239 -10.25 -14.46 -12.15
C LEU A 239 -8.82 -13.93 -12.41
N ILE A 240 -7.87 -14.18 -11.51
CA ILE A 240 -6.49 -13.69 -11.66
C ILE A 240 -5.88 -14.20 -12.96
N ARG A 241 -5.33 -13.28 -13.75
CA ARG A 241 -4.43 -13.61 -14.87
C ARG A 241 -3.12 -12.87 -14.69
N THR A 242 -2.03 -13.63 -14.57
CA THR A 242 -0.71 -13.07 -14.30
C THR A 242 0.01 -12.82 -15.62
N ARG A 243 0.31 -11.56 -15.93
CA ARG A 243 1.09 -11.15 -17.12
C ARG A 243 2.62 -11.17 -16.90
N ARG A 244 3.06 -11.65 -15.74
CA ARG A 244 4.46 -11.61 -15.30
C ARG A 244 5.44 -12.25 -16.28
N LYS A 245 5.06 -13.30 -17.02
CA LYS A 245 5.94 -13.91 -18.02
C LYS A 245 6.32 -12.94 -19.14
N GLU A 246 5.38 -12.17 -19.68
CA GLU A 246 5.64 -11.20 -20.76
C GLU A 246 6.47 -9.99 -20.31
N VAL A 247 6.43 -9.63 -19.02
CA VAL A 247 7.24 -8.52 -18.46
C VAL A 247 8.65 -9.00 -18.08
N GLN A 248 8.76 -10.23 -17.59
CA GLN A 248 10.02 -10.82 -17.11
C GLN A 248 10.87 -11.37 -18.25
N GLU A 249 10.25 -11.75 -19.37
CA GLU A 249 10.93 -12.13 -20.61
C GLU A 249 11.46 -10.92 -21.40
N ASN A 250 10.91 -9.73 -21.13
CA ASN A 250 11.31 -8.46 -21.78
C ASN A 250 12.08 -7.50 -20.84
N SER A 251 12.45 -7.92 -19.62
CA SER A 251 13.24 -7.10 -18.69
C SER A 251 14.64 -7.70 -18.52
N ASP A 252 15.65 -7.05 -19.10
CA ASP A 252 17.07 -7.43 -18.99
C ASP A 252 17.68 -7.17 -17.60
N ALA A 253 16.89 -6.68 -16.64
CA ALA A 253 17.39 -6.35 -15.30
C ALA A 253 17.55 -7.62 -14.45
N PRO A 254 18.74 -7.89 -13.86
CA PRO A 254 18.93 -9.02 -12.97
C PRO A 254 18.00 -8.88 -11.77
N ILE A 255 17.36 -9.98 -11.39
CA ILE A 255 16.43 -9.98 -10.27
C ILE A 255 17.23 -9.96 -8.96
N MET A 256 17.56 -8.76 -8.50
CA MET A 256 18.31 -8.56 -7.26
C MET A 256 17.34 -8.59 -6.08
N VAL A 257 17.49 -9.60 -5.22
CA VAL A 257 16.73 -9.73 -3.97
C VAL A 257 17.14 -8.66 -2.95
N PHE A 258 18.42 -8.28 -2.97
CA PHE A 258 19.00 -7.23 -2.15
C PHE A 258 19.92 -6.37 -3.01
N ALA A 259 19.46 -5.19 -3.36
CA ALA A 259 20.29 -4.18 -4.02
C ALA A 259 20.91 -3.27 -2.95
N TRP A 260 22.02 -3.72 -2.35
CA TRP A 260 22.76 -2.95 -1.33
C TRP A 260 23.18 -1.56 -1.82
N GLU A 261 23.36 -1.42 -3.13
CA GLU A 261 23.69 -0.17 -3.81
C GLU A 261 22.60 0.90 -3.66
N VAL A 262 21.35 0.50 -3.46
CA VAL A 262 20.21 1.43 -3.29
C VAL A 262 20.32 2.21 -1.98
N PHE A 263 20.88 1.61 -0.91
CA PHE A 263 21.09 2.29 0.37
C PHE A 263 22.20 3.34 0.33
N ARG A 264 22.98 3.41 -0.76
CA ARG A 264 24.02 4.42 -0.96
C ARG A 264 23.43 5.80 -1.30
N TYR A 265 22.18 5.85 -1.77
CA TYR A 265 21.52 7.10 -2.15
C TYR A 265 20.78 7.73 -0.96
N PRO A 266 21.04 9.00 -0.61
CA PRO A 266 20.39 9.66 0.53
C PRO A 266 18.88 9.81 0.35
N VAL A 267 18.40 9.89 -0.90
CA VAL A 267 16.97 9.94 -1.23
C VAL A 267 16.22 8.70 -0.72
N VAL A 268 16.87 7.53 -0.72
CA VAL A 268 16.25 6.29 -0.24
C VAL A 268 16.05 6.33 1.27
N TRP A 269 17.01 6.87 2.01
CA TRP A 269 16.86 7.08 3.46
C TRP A 269 15.73 8.04 3.80
N LEU A 270 15.59 9.13 3.03
CA LEU A 270 14.47 10.07 3.19
C LEU A 270 13.12 9.40 2.90
N LEU A 271 13.04 8.56 1.86
CA LEU A 271 11.82 7.80 1.54
C LEU A 271 11.49 6.76 2.62
N ILE A 272 12.49 6.03 3.13
CA ILE A 272 12.30 5.07 4.24
C ILE A 272 11.78 5.81 5.47
N LEU A 273 12.40 6.94 5.82
CA LEU A 273 11.99 7.76 6.95
C LEU A 273 10.54 8.23 6.78
N TRP A 274 10.19 8.75 5.60
CA TRP A 274 8.83 9.17 5.27
C TRP A 274 7.82 8.04 5.38
N VAL A 275 8.11 6.84 4.84
CA VAL A 275 7.24 5.66 4.96
C VAL A 275 7.09 5.23 6.42
N CYS A 276 8.16 5.24 7.21
CA CYS A 276 8.09 4.90 8.63
C CYS A 276 7.18 5.86 9.41
N PHE A 277 7.31 7.17 9.21
CA PHE A 277 6.48 8.17 9.90
C PHE A 277 5.02 8.10 9.47
N THR A 278 4.75 7.91 8.17
CA THR A 278 3.38 7.81 7.65
C THR A 278 2.68 6.54 8.15
N MET A 279 3.38 5.39 8.19
CA MET A 279 2.83 4.16 8.77
C MET A 279 2.54 4.29 10.26
N LEU A 280 3.42 4.93 11.04
CA LEU A 280 3.20 5.15 12.46
C LEU A 280 1.98 6.05 12.70
N GLY A 281 1.87 7.16 11.95
CA GLY A 281 0.72 8.05 12.00
C GLY A 281 -0.59 7.33 11.66
N TYR A 282 -0.59 6.55 10.58
CA TYR A 282 -1.74 5.77 10.14
C TYR A 282 -2.25 4.79 11.21
N VAL A 283 -1.35 4.02 11.84
CA VAL A 283 -1.72 3.07 12.90
C VAL A 283 -2.32 3.79 14.10
N VAL A 284 -1.72 4.90 14.54
CA VAL A 284 -2.24 5.69 15.65
C VAL A 284 -3.64 6.22 15.34
N GLN A 285 -3.85 6.74 14.13
CA GLN A 285 -5.12 7.36 13.75
C GLN A 285 -6.27 6.35 13.69
N VAL A 286 -6.06 5.23 12.99
CA VAL A 286 -7.07 4.19 12.80
C VAL A 286 -7.55 3.57 14.12
N TYR A 287 -6.64 3.28 15.06
CA TYR A 287 -7.01 2.66 16.34
C TYR A 287 -7.48 3.67 17.39
N SER A 288 -7.01 4.92 17.31
CA SER A 288 -7.39 5.94 18.30
C SER A 288 -8.83 6.41 18.11
N LEU A 289 -9.36 6.49 16.89
CA LEU A 289 -10.71 7.02 16.60
C LEU A 289 -11.84 6.26 17.27
N PHE A 290 -11.79 4.93 17.21
CA PHE A 290 -12.77 4.07 17.87
C PHE A 290 -12.73 4.28 19.38
N SER A 291 -11.53 4.20 19.97
CA SER A 291 -11.31 4.36 21.42
C SER A 291 -11.67 5.77 21.90
N PHE A 292 -11.37 6.78 21.10
CA PHE A 292 -11.69 8.19 21.36
C PHE A 292 -13.20 8.41 21.42
N THR A 293 -13.95 7.80 20.50
CA THR A 293 -15.42 7.88 20.50
C THR A 293 -16.03 7.30 21.77
N ILE A 294 -15.49 6.16 22.26
CA ILE A 294 -15.91 5.59 23.56
C ILE A 294 -15.52 6.49 24.73
N SER A 295 -14.31 7.09 24.69
CA SER A 295 -13.83 7.98 25.75
C SER A 295 -14.67 9.26 25.91
N LEU A 296 -15.37 9.69 24.85
CA LEU A 296 -16.33 10.79 24.88
C LEU A 296 -17.67 10.40 25.55
N GLY A 297 -17.86 9.14 25.93
CA GLY A 297 -19.07 8.64 26.58
C GLY A 297 -20.12 8.08 25.60
N TYR A 298 -19.76 7.83 24.33
CA TYR A 298 -20.65 7.21 23.36
C TYR A 298 -20.60 5.68 23.40
N THR A 299 -21.65 5.05 22.89
CA THR A 299 -21.80 3.58 22.89
C THR A 299 -20.90 2.89 21.86
N SER A 300 -20.61 1.60 22.05
CA SER A 300 -19.86 0.78 21.08
C SER A 300 -20.50 0.72 19.70
N GLN A 301 -21.84 0.80 19.63
CA GLN A 301 -22.56 0.88 18.36
C GLN A 301 -22.29 2.21 17.64
N GLN A 302 -22.27 3.32 18.37
CA GLN A 302 -21.95 4.63 17.80
C GLN A 302 -20.50 4.73 17.34
N ALA A 303 -19.55 4.11 18.05
CA ALA A 303 -18.16 4.02 17.64
C ALA A 303 -17.97 3.15 16.39
N SER A 304 -18.70 2.04 16.27
CA SER A 304 -18.74 1.21 15.06
C SER A 304 -19.24 1.99 13.83
N VAL A 305 -20.28 2.82 13.98
CA VAL A 305 -20.77 3.70 12.90
C VAL A 305 -19.67 4.67 12.44
N VAL A 306 -18.91 5.25 13.37
CA VAL A 306 -17.77 6.12 13.03
C VAL A 306 -16.70 5.38 12.22
N SER A 307 -16.35 4.15 12.60
CA SER A 307 -15.44 3.30 11.81
C SER A 307 -16.01 2.96 10.42
N CYS A 308 -17.32 2.78 10.29
CA CYS A 308 -17.96 2.60 9.00
C CYS A 308 -17.87 3.87 8.13
N VAL A 309 -17.95 5.07 8.73
CA VAL A 309 -17.81 6.34 8.00
C VAL A 309 -16.40 6.54 7.47
N ILE A 310 -15.36 6.12 8.21
CA ILE A 310 -13.98 6.07 7.69
C ILE A 310 -13.93 5.19 6.44
N CYS A 311 -14.57 4.03 6.48
CA CYS A 311 -14.62 3.14 5.33
C CYS A 311 -15.36 3.76 4.13
N VAL A 312 -16.39 4.59 4.36
CA VAL A 312 -17.03 5.39 3.30
C VAL A 312 -16.06 6.41 2.70
N GLY A 313 -15.28 7.09 3.54
CA GLY A 313 -14.21 7.98 3.10
C GLY A 313 -13.23 7.25 2.17
N ILE A 314 -12.80 6.05 2.56
CA ILE A 314 -11.86 5.22 1.77
C ILE A 314 -12.42 4.87 0.38
N ILE A 315 -13.72 4.56 0.29
CA ILE A 315 -14.36 4.19 -0.99
C ILE A 315 -14.33 5.37 -1.97
N ILE A 316 -14.54 6.59 -1.49
CA ILE A 316 -14.66 7.80 -2.32
C ILE A 316 -13.29 8.43 -2.56
N GLY A 317 -12.49 8.53 -1.50
CA GLY A 317 -11.23 9.23 -1.46
C GLY A 317 -10.12 8.53 -2.23
N ARG A 318 -9.99 7.21 -2.08
CA ARG A 318 -8.92 6.46 -2.77
C ARG A 318 -8.96 6.62 -4.30
N PRO A 319 -10.08 6.41 -5.00
CA PRO A 319 -10.13 6.65 -6.45
C PRO A 319 -9.84 8.10 -6.83
N LEU A 320 -10.27 9.07 -6.01
CA LEU A 320 -10.05 10.49 -6.24
C LEU A 320 -8.56 10.86 -6.11
N VAL A 321 -7.90 10.40 -5.06
CA VAL A 321 -6.47 10.59 -4.81
C VAL A 321 -5.65 9.86 -5.88
N GLY A 322 -6.06 8.65 -6.29
CA GLY A 322 -5.44 7.92 -7.40
C GLY A 322 -5.51 8.69 -8.72
N TYR A 323 -6.67 9.27 -9.03
CA TYR A 323 -6.84 10.14 -10.20
C TYR A 323 -5.99 11.41 -10.13
N ALA A 324 -5.96 12.09 -8.96
CA ALA A 324 -5.15 13.27 -8.75
C ALA A 324 -3.64 12.96 -8.87
N SER A 325 -3.21 11.81 -8.32
CA SER A 325 -1.83 11.33 -8.41
C SER A 325 -1.41 11.05 -9.85
N ASP A 326 -2.28 10.50 -10.69
CA ASP A 326 -1.98 10.25 -12.10
C ASP A 326 -1.82 11.57 -12.88
N LYS A 327 -2.44 12.68 -12.43
CA LYS A 327 -2.39 14.00 -13.11
C LYS A 327 -1.27 14.92 -12.60
N PHE A 328 -1.12 15.03 -11.29
CA PHE A 328 -0.20 16.00 -10.65
C PHE A 328 1.12 15.40 -10.22
N GLY A 329 1.24 14.06 -10.26
CA GLY A 329 2.38 13.31 -9.74
C GLY A 329 2.11 12.76 -8.34
N ALA A 330 2.74 11.62 -8.02
CA ALA A 330 2.51 10.92 -6.75
C ALA A 330 3.04 11.69 -5.53
N VAL A 331 4.22 12.30 -5.65
CA VAL A 331 4.89 12.98 -4.51
C VAL A 331 4.16 14.26 -4.12
N THR A 332 3.78 15.09 -5.11
CA THR A 332 3.04 16.33 -4.91
C THR A 332 1.67 16.04 -4.30
N THR A 333 0.92 15.09 -4.87
CA THR A 333 -0.40 14.69 -4.35
C THR A 333 -0.30 14.17 -2.92
N ALA A 334 0.69 13.31 -2.62
CA ALA A 334 0.88 12.80 -1.26
C ALA A 334 1.26 13.89 -0.26
N ALA A 335 2.06 14.90 -0.66
CA ALA A 335 2.39 16.03 0.20
C ALA A 335 1.15 16.87 0.54
N PHE A 336 0.30 17.16 -0.45
CA PHE A 336 -0.97 17.87 -0.22
C PHE A 336 -1.91 17.07 0.70
N CYS A 337 -2.09 15.77 0.46
CA CYS A 337 -2.91 14.93 1.32
C CYS A 337 -2.43 14.94 2.78
N HIS A 338 -1.12 14.77 3.03
CA HIS A 338 -0.58 14.81 4.39
C HIS A 338 -0.73 16.18 5.06
N LEU A 339 -0.56 17.28 4.32
CA LEU A 339 -0.78 18.63 4.86
C LEU A 339 -2.25 18.86 5.24
N THR A 340 -3.18 18.40 4.40
CA THR A 340 -4.61 18.46 4.71
C THR A 340 -4.95 17.63 5.94
N VAL A 341 -4.48 16.38 6.02
CA VAL A 341 -4.70 15.53 7.21
C VAL A 341 -4.11 16.15 8.46
N ALA A 342 -2.88 16.67 8.41
CA ALA A 342 -2.26 17.34 9.55
C ALA A 342 -3.09 18.54 10.03
N THR A 343 -3.55 19.37 9.08
CA THR A 343 -4.40 20.54 9.38
C THR A 343 -5.71 20.12 10.02
N LEU A 344 -6.37 19.08 9.50
CA LEU A 344 -7.62 18.55 10.04
C LEU A 344 -7.44 17.93 11.42
N CYS A 345 -6.32 17.25 11.69
CA CYS A 345 -6.02 16.76 13.03
C CYS A 345 -5.94 17.91 14.04
N TYR A 346 -5.22 19.00 13.75
CA TYR A 346 -5.17 20.14 14.67
C TYR A 346 -6.51 20.88 14.77
N ALA A 347 -7.20 21.07 13.66
CA ALA A 347 -8.41 21.89 13.61
C ALA A 347 -9.68 21.16 14.09
N MET A 348 -9.79 19.84 13.90
CA MET A 348 -10.99 19.07 14.20
C MET A 348 -10.81 18.08 15.36
N TRP A 349 -9.67 17.39 15.47
CA TRP A 349 -9.47 16.38 16.52
C TRP A 349 -9.40 17.00 17.92
N ILE A 350 -8.54 18.00 18.09
CA ILE A 350 -8.28 18.64 19.38
C ILE A 350 -9.54 19.30 19.98
N PRO A 351 -10.36 20.06 19.22
CA PRO A 351 -11.59 20.64 19.76
C PRO A 351 -12.80 19.70 19.69
N CYS A 352 -12.63 18.43 19.30
CA CYS A 352 -13.76 17.51 19.12
C CYS A 352 -14.48 17.22 20.44
N ARG A 353 -15.71 17.71 20.58
CA ARG A 353 -16.57 17.46 21.76
C ARG A 353 -17.94 16.86 21.43
N ASN A 354 -18.27 16.73 20.14
CA ASN A 354 -19.59 16.34 19.67
C ASN A 354 -19.49 15.15 18.71
N TYR A 355 -20.48 14.25 18.76
CA TYR A 355 -20.56 13.08 17.87
C TYR A 355 -20.50 13.43 16.37
N ALA A 356 -21.16 14.52 15.97
CA ALA A 356 -21.16 14.97 14.58
C ALA A 356 -19.75 15.35 14.08
N THR A 357 -18.93 15.96 14.94
CA THR A 357 -17.55 16.32 14.59
C THR A 357 -16.67 15.08 14.44
N VAL A 358 -16.88 14.05 15.27
CA VAL A 358 -16.20 12.75 15.14
C VAL A 358 -16.55 12.08 13.82
N ILE A 359 -17.82 12.07 13.43
CA ILE A 359 -18.29 11.50 12.15
C ILE A 359 -17.65 12.22 10.97
N MET A 360 -17.70 13.56 10.96
CA MET A 360 -17.13 14.35 9.87
C MET A 360 -15.61 14.16 9.80
N PHE A 361 -14.93 14.13 10.94
CA PHE A 361 -13.50 13.84 10.99
C PHE A 361 -13.19 12.44 10.42
N GLY A 362 -13.94 11.41 10.83
CA GLY A 362 -13.77 10.06 10.29
C GLY A 362 -13.97 9.99 8.77
N LEU A 363 -14.92 10.76 8.22
CA LEU A 363 -15.13 10.82 6.77
C LEU A 363 -13.90 11.39 6.06
N PHE A 364 -13.38 12.53 6.53
CA PHE A 364 -12.21 13.18 5.92
C PHE A 364 -10.92 12.40 6.14
N GLU A 365 -10.81 11.68 7.26
CA GLU A 365 -9.67 10.82 7.57
C GLU A 365 -9.62 9.59 6.67
N GLY A 366 -10.79 9.06 6.29
CA GLY A 366 -10.88 7.99 5.30
C GLY A 366 -10.56 8.43 3.86
N MET A 367 -10.70 9.72 3.54
CA MET A 367 -10.58 10.25 2.17
C MET A 367 -9.15 10.35 1.65
#